data_AF-A0A0M8PAP8-F1
#
_entry.id   AF-A0A0M8PAP8-F1
#
_cell.length_a   1.000
_cell.length_b   1.000
_cell.length_c   1.000
_cell.angle_alpha   90.00
_cell.angle_beta   90.00
_cell.angle_gamma   90.00
#
_symmetry.space_group_name_H-M   'P 1'
#
loop_
_entity.id
_entity.type
_entity.pdbx_description
1 polymer ?
#
loop_
_entity_poly.entity_id
_entity_poly.type
_entity_poly.pdbx_seq_one_letter_code
_entity_poly.pdbx_strand_id
1 'polypeptide(L)'
;MSDGYIVDMVGSRKSGSMENNDNEGWRGFGIEQVTNKAKRSVPRLLPNLFVVNVGSNDCVQDFEIETAGKRMSDLLEYLYTASPGSTVILSTLLSNLDGKIDSRVQYVNEQFWEIEKARTAEGRKIIIVDMHGHDGPQIGDLTDGTHPNDPVGKISANRHFGGVVNAMPCYA
;
A
#
# COMPACT_ATOMS: atom_id res chain seq x y z
N MET A 1 -19.36 13.20 -4.52
CA MET A 1 -19.23 14.34 -3.59
C MET A 1 -17.85 14.17 -2.95
N SER A 2 -16.99 15.19 -3.01
CA SER A 2 -15.73 15.18 -2.26
C SER A 2 -16.04 15.56 -0.83
N ASP A 3 -15.70 14.73 0.14
CA ASP A 3 -16.04 14.91 1.56
C ASP A 3 -15.30 16.08 2.26
N GLY A 4 -14.93 17.13 1.52
CA GLY A 4 -14.38 18.37 2.06
C GLY A 4 -12.89 18.34 2.46
N TYR A 5 -12.19 17.21 2.29
CA TYR A 5 -10.77 17.11 2.59
C TYR A 5 -9.90 17.64 1.45
N ILE A 6 -9.01 18.58 1.77
CA ILE A 6 -7.95 19.04 0.88
C ILE A 6 -6.81 18.03 0.98
N VAL A 7 -6.60 17.24 -0.08
CA VAL A 7 -5.52 16.27 -0.17
C VAL A 7 -4.44 16.81 -1.12
N ASP A 8 -3.19 16.78 -0.67
CA ASP A 8 -2.00 17.01 -1.49
C ASP A 8 -1.22 15.70 -1.61
N MET A 9 -1.08 15.17 -2.82
CA MET A 9 -0.33 13.93 -3.05
C MET A 9 1.11 14.34 -3.21
N VAL A 10 2.02 13.62 -2.56
CA VAL A 10 3.44 13.96 -2.59
C VAL A 10 4.25 12.77 -3.07
N GLY A 11 5.25 13.05 -3.90
CA GLY A 11 6.12 12.03 -4.47
C GLY A 11 7.08 12.61 -5.49
N SER A 12 8.07 11.81 -5.87
CA SER A 12 9.07 12.19 -6.88
C SER A 12 8.64 11.90 -8.32
N ARG A 13 7.49 11.24 -8.52
CA ARG A 13 6.97 10.88 -9.85
C ARG A 13 5.59 11.49 -10.07
N LYS A 14 5.26 11.76 -11.33
CA LYS A 14 3.91 12.09 -11.79
C LYS A 14 3.42 11.03 -12.77
N SER A 15 2.21 10.50 -12.55
CA SER A 15 1.60 9.52 -13.47
C SER A 15 0.09 9.44 -13.31
N GLY A 16 -0.63 9.17 -14.40
CA GLY A 16 -2.09 9.15 -14.43
C GLY A 16 -2.67 10.52 -14.81
N SER A 17 -3.99 10.55 -15.05
CA SER A 17 -4.70 11.73 -15.57
C SER A 17 -5.35 12.60 -14.48
N MET A 18 -5.22 12.24 -13.20
CA MET A 18 -5.70 13.08 -12.09
C MET A 18 -4.83 14.34 -11.95
N GLU A 19 -5.43 15.43 -11.46
CA GLU A 19 -4.72 16.72 -11.29
C GLU A 19 -3.58 16.62 -10.27
N ASN A 20 -3.86 15.95 -9.14
CA ASN A 20 -2.92 15.74 -8.05
C ASN A 20 -2.25 14.36 -8.15
N ASN A 21 -1.34 14.20 -9.12
CA ASN A 21 -0.82 12.89 -9.55
C ASN A 21 0.62 12.58 -9.09
N ASP A 22 1.14 13.32 -8.12
CA ASP A 22 2.44 13.01 -7.52
C ASP A 22 2.37 11.71 -6.71
N ASN A 23 3.37 10.84 -6.87
CA ASN A 23 3.39 9.54 -6.22
C ASN A 23 4.81 8.94 -6.11
N GLU A 24 4.90 7.89 -5.29
CA GLU A 24 6.09 7.03 -5.13
C GLU A 24 5.80 5.59 -5.61
N GLY A 25 4.96 5.42 -6.63
CA GLY A 25 4.74 4.11 -7.25
C GLY A 25 5.93 3.75 -8.14
N TRP A 26 6.42 2.52 -8.08
CA TRP A 26 7.58 2.07 -8.89
C TRP A 26 7.28 0.74 -9.58
N ARG A 27 7.19 0.76 -10.92
CA ARG A 27 6.87 -0.44 -11.71
C ARG A 27 8.01 -1.46 -11.58
N GLY A 28 7.65 -2.72 -11.32
CA GLY A 28 8.59 -3.83 -11.17
C GLY A 28 9.38 -3.85 -9.85
N PHE A 29 9.12 -2.92 -8.92
CA PHE A 29 9.89 -2.84 -7.67
C PHE A 29 9.27 -3.72 -6.59
N GLY A 30 10.12 -4.46 -5.89
CA GLY A 30 9.79 -5.16 -4.66
C GLY A 30 9.98 -4.30 -3.40
N ILE A 31 9.67 -4.88 -2.24
CA ILE A 31 9.65 -4.16 -0.95
C ILE A 31 10.98 -3.43 -0.66
N GLU A 32 12.11 -4.11 -0.82
CA GLU A 32 13.44 -3.52 -0.51
C GLU A 32 13.75 -2.32 -1.41
N GLN A 33 13.45 -2.43 -2.70
CA GLN A 33 13.71 -1.37 -3.66
C GLN A 33 12.84 -0.14 -3.38
N VAL A 34 11.57 -0.36 -2.98
CA VAL A 34 10.68 0.71 -2.52
C VAL A 34 11.19 1.35 -1.23
N THR A 35 11.69 0.57 -0.26
CA THR A 35 12.33 1.12 0.95
C THR A 35 13.49 2.06 0.61
N ASN A 36 14.30 1.71 -0.39
CA ASN A 36 15.38 2.55 -0.87
C ASN A 36 14.89 3.83 -1.59
N LYS A 37 13.66 3.85 -2.11
CA LYS A 37 13.02 5.07 -2.64
C LYS A 37 12.46 5.93 -1.52
N ALA A 38 11.75 5.32 -0.57
CA ALA A 38 11.23 5.99 0.62
C ALA A 38 12.34 6.70 1.42
N LYS A 39 13.52 6.06 1.56
CA LYS A 39 14.71 6.65 2.21
C LYS A 39 15.17 8.00 1.62
N ARG A 40 14.82 8.28 0.36
CA ARG A 40 15.16 9.53 -0.34
C ARG A 40 14.02 10.54 -0.34
N SER A 41 12.78 10.09 -0.44
CA SER A 41 11.62 10.96 -0.60
C SER A 41 11.00 11.39 0.73
N VAL A 42 10.83 10.48 1.68
CA VAL A 42 10.08 10.72 2.92
C VAL A 42 10.67 11.85 3.77
N PRO A 43 12.00 11.93 4.02
CA PRO A 43 12.56 13.02 4.82
C PRO A 43 12.43 14.40 4.17
N ARG A 44 12.17 14.46 2.85
CA ARG A 44 12.00 15.71 2.10
C ARG A 44 10.55 16.14 1.97
N LEU A 45 9.64 15.18 1.91
CA LEU A 45 8.21 15.41 1.66
C LEU A 45 7.38 15.40 2.95
N LEU A 46 7.86 14.70 3.99
CA LEU A 46 7.21 14.54 5.30
C LEU A 46 5.69 14.25 5.21
N PRO A 47 5.27 13.16 4.52
CA PRO A 47 3.84 12.85 4.38
C PRO A 47 3.22 12.53 5.74
N ASN A 48 2.02 13.02 6.00
CA ASN A 48 1.25 12.70 7.22
C ASN A 48 0.38 11.43 7.06
N LEU A 49 0.22 10.94 5.83
CA LEU A 49 -0.53 9.74 5.48
C LEU A 49 0.26 8.97 4.40
N PHE A 50 0.44 7.67 4.62
CA PHE A 50 1.05 6.76 3.65
C PHE A 50 0.01 5.74 3.18
N VAL A 51 -0.01 5.50 1.88
CA VAL A 51 -0.75 4.39 1.27
C VAL A 51 0.26 3.41 0.70
N VAL A 52 0.27 2.18 1.20
CA VAL A 52 1.32 1.19 0.92
C VAL A 52 0.72 -0.07 0.30
N ASN A 53 1.02 -0.28 -0.99
CA ASN A 53 0.81 -1.53 -1.72
C ASN A 53 2.13 -1.90 -2.41
N VAL A 54 2.89 -2.83 -1.82
CA VAL A 54 4.15 -3.34 -2.37
C VAL A 54 4.38 -4.77 -1.90
N GLY A 55 4.88 -5.63 -2.79
CA GLY A 55 5.12 -7.05 -2.53
C GLY A 55 4.72 -7.97 -3.69
N SER A 56 3.87 -7.51 -4.62
CA SER A 56 3.47 -8.30 -5.79
C SER A 56 4.66 -8.70 -6.66
N ASN A 57 5.67 -7.81 -6.81
CA ASN A 57 6.87 -8.14 -7.57
C ASN A 57 7.76 -9.16 -6.87
N ASP A 58 7.85 -9.12 -5.54
CA ASP A 58 8.50 -10.18 -4.76
C ASP A 58 7.82 -11.53 -5.05
N CYS A 59 6.48 -11.56 -5.07
CA CYS A 59 5.69 -12.75 -5.40
C CYS A 59 5.89 -13.22 -6.85
N VAL A 60 5.99 -12.31 -7.82
CA VAL A 60 6.27 -12.68 -9.21
C VAL A 60 7.68 -13.27 -9.36
N GLN A 61 8.64 -12.69 -8.66
CA GLN A 61 10.07 -13.04 -8.74
C GLN A 61 10.50 -14.18 -7.81
N ASP A 62 9.58 -14.70 -6.98
CA ASP A 62 9.88 -15.67 -5.92
C ASP A 62 10.96 -15.19 -4.92
N PHE A 63 10.97 -13.88 -4.64
CA PHE A 63 12.04 -13.25 -3.90
C PHE A 63 11.73 -13.19 -2.41
N GLU A 64 12.45 -14.00 -1.62
CA GLU A 64 12.43 -13.98 -0.15
C GLU A 64 11.02 -13.86 0.45
N ILE A 65 10.13 -14.74 0.02
CA ILE A 65 8.71 -14.73 0.41
C ILE A 65 8.52 -14.95 1.92
N GLU A 66 9.38 -15.78 2.51
CA GLU A 66 9.41 -16.05 3.96
C GLU A 66 9.74 -14.82 4.81
N THR A 67 10.48 -13.85 4.26
CA THR A 67 10.91 -12.64 4.99
C THR A 67 10.15 -11.40 4.54
N ALA A 68 9.18 -11.51 3.62
CA ALA A 68 8.44 -10.39 3.07
C ALA A 68 7.77 -9.55 4.17
N GLY A 69 7.16 -10.18 5.17
CA GLY A 69 6.55 -9.51 6.31
C GLY A 69 7.56 -8.75 7.16
N LYS A 70 8.74 -9.32 7.41
CA LYS A 70 9.83 -8.61 8.11
C LYS A 70 10.27 -7.37 7.32
N ARG A 71 10.51 -7.52 6.01
CA ARG A 71 10.94 -6.41 5.13
C ARG A 71 9.88 -5.31 5.05
N MET A 72 8.60 -5.69 5.03
CA MET A 72 7.49 -4.74 5.11
C MET A 72 7.46 -4.02 6.47
N SER A 73 7.60 -4.76 7.57
CA SER A 73 7.64 -4.17 8.92
C SER A 73 8.80 -3.17 9.09
N ASP A 74 9.98 -3.47 8.52
CA ASP A 74 11.13 -2.58 8.50
C ASP A 74 10.86 -1.31 7.67
N LEU A 75 10.15 -1.43 6.53
CA LEU A 75 9.67 -0.28 5.75
C LEU A 75 8.72 0.60 6.58
N LEU A 76 7.70 0.01 7.21
CA LEU A 76 6.73 0.77 8.01
C LEU A 76 7.39 1.48 9.20
N GLU A 77 8.31 0.82 9.89
CA GLU A 77 9.09 1.45 10.97
C GLU A 77 9.90 2.65 10.47
N TYR A 78 10.52 2.51 9.29
CA TYR A 78 11.21 3.62 8.65
C TYR A 78 10.25 4.80 8.35
N LEU A 79 9.05 4.54 7.83
CA LEU A 79 8.07 5.59 7.55
C LEU A 79 7.67 6.36 8.82
N TYR A 80 7.36 5.64 9.91
CA TYR A 80 7.04 6.28 11.20
C TYR A 80 8.20 7.06 11.80
N THR A 81 9.44 6.59 11.59
CA THR A 81 10.65 7.28 12.08
C THR A 81 10.91 8.56 11.28
N ALA A 82 10.79 8.47 9.95
CA ALA A 82 11.08 9.58 9.05
C ALA A 82 9.96 10.63 8.99
N SER A 83 8.71 10.23 9.29
CA SER A 83 7.55 11.13 9.41
C SER A 83 6.76 10.84 10.70
N PRO A 84 7.24 11.32 11.87
CA PRO A 84 6.59 11.05 13.14
C PRO A 84 5.13 11.51 13.18
N GLY A 85 4.26 10.65 13.72
CA GLY A 85 2.83 10.94 13.88
C GLY A 85 1.97 10.63 12.64
N SER A 86 2.59 10.18 11.54
CA SER A 86 1.90 9.76 10.32
C SER A 86 0.96 8.57 10.54
N THR A 87 -0.05 8.45 9.68
CA THR A 87 -0.90 7.27 9.56
C THR A 87 -0.47 6.42 8.37
N VAL A 88 -0.50 5.10 8.49
CA VAL A 88 -0.26 4.16 7.40
C VAL A 88 -1.55 3.42 7.05
N ILE A 89 -1.90 3.42 5.78
CA ILE A 89 -2.88 2.51 5.20
C ILE A 89 -2.09 1.45 4.43
N LEU A 90 -1.99 0.26 5.00
CA LEU A 90 -1.43 -0.91 4.34
C LEU A 90 -2.56 -1.60 3.56
N SER A 91 -2.29 -2.10 2.37
CA SER A 91 -3.24 -2.96 1.67
C SER A 91 -2.69 -4.37 1.51
N THR A 92 -3.56 -5.37 1.51
CA THR A 92 -3.19 -6.68 0.96
C THR A 92 -2.84 -6.55 -0.54
N LEU A 93 -2.03 -7.47 -1.04
CA LEU A 93 -1.72 -7.60 -2.45
C LEU A 93 -2.93 -8.14 -3.20
N LEU A 94 -3.12 -7.66 -4.43
CA LEU A 94 -4.18 -8.09 -5.32
C LEU A 94 -3.96 -9.54 -5.77
N SER A 95 -5.05 -10.21 -6.17
CA SER A 95 -4.96 -11.54 -6.75
C SER A 95 -4.10 -11.57 -8.01
N ASN A 96 -3.47 -12.72 -8.26
CA ASN A 96 -2.72 -12.96 -9.49
C ASN A 96 -3.44 -13.97 -10.40
N LEU A 97 -3.33 -13.80 -11.71
CA LEU A 97 -3.89 -14.75 -12.68
C LEU A 97 -3.18 -16.11 -12.63
N ASP A 98 -1.87 -16.13 -12.35
CA ASP A 98 -1.12 -17.37 -12.17
C ASP A 98 -1.31 -17.89 -10.74
N GLY A 99 -1.91 -19.09 -10.61
CA GLY A 99 -2.22 -19.67 -9.30
C GLY A 99 -1.02 -19.97 -8.40
N LYS A 100 0.18 -20.18 -8.96
CA LYS A 100 1.41 -20.35 -8.15
C LYS A 100 1.86 -19.01 -7.58
N ILE A 101 1.78 -17.94 -8.37
CA ILE A 101 2.07 -16.59 -7.91
C ILE A 101 1.02 -16.16 -6.88
N ASP A 102 -0.26 -16.47 -7.12
CA ASP A 102 -1.35 -16.11 -6.21
C ASP A 102 -1.23 -16.83 -4.85
N SER A 103 -0.74 -18.07 -4.83
CA SER A 103 -0.47 -18.76 -3.56
C SER A 103 0.62 -18.06 -2.74
N ARG A 104 1.64 -17.49 -3.39
CA ARG A 104 2.64 -16.65 -2.71
C ARG A 104 2.05 -15.32 -2.24
N VAL A 105 1.18 -14.71 -3.05
CA VAL A 105 0.43 -13.51 -2.67
C VAL A 105 -0.38 -13.75 -1.41
N GLN A 106 -1.14 -14.85 -1.34
CA GLN A 106 -1.93 -15.20 -0.16
C GLN A 106 -1.05 -15.38 1.08
N TYR A 107 0.07 -16.08 0.94
CA TYR A 107 1.03 -16.26 2.04
C TYR A 107 1.66 -14.94 2.52
N VAL A 108 2.01 -14.02 1.61
CA VAL A 108 2.49 -12.68 1.98
C VAL A 108 1.38 -11.85 2.63
N ASN A 109 0.14 -11.97 2.16
CA ASN A 109 -1.01 -11.28 2.74
C ASN A 109 -1.27 -11.71 4.18
N GLU A 110 -1.14 -13.00 4.51
CA GLU A 110 -1.20 -13.48 5.91
C GLU A 110 -0.19 -12.75 6.79
N GLN A 111 1.05 -12.58 6.32
CA GLN A 111 2.07 -11.82 7.04
C GLN A 111 1.68 -10.34 7.22
N PHE A 112 1.01 -9.71 6.24
CA PHE A 112 0.57 -8.31 6.35
C PHE A 112 -0.55 -8.13 7.39
N TRP A 113 -1.46 -9.09 7.51
CA TRP A 113 -2.45 -9.10 8.59
C TRP A 113 -1.81 -9.20 9.97
N GLU A 114 -0.79 -10.03 10.13
CA GLU A 114 -0.05 -10.12 11.39
C GLU A 114 0.72 -8.83 11.72
N ILE A 115 1.25 -8.12 10.70
CA ILE A 115 1.85 -6.80 10.89
C ILE A 115 0.83 -5.80 11.42
N GLU A 116 -0.38 -5.74 10.84
CA GLU A 116 -1.41 -4.80 11.31
C GLU A 116 -1.74 -5.07 12.78
N LYS A 117 -2.00 -6.32 13.16
CA LYS A 117 -2.27 -6.70 14.55
C LYS A 117 -1.15 -6.26 15.50
N ALA A 118 0.11 -6.54 15.13
CA ALA A 118 1.27 -6.18 15.95
C ALA A 118 1.43 -4.66 16.09
N ARG A 119 1.31 -3.91 14.99
CA ARG A 119 1.47 -2.45 14.99
C ARG A 119 0.33 -1.74 15.70
N THR A 120 -0.90 -2.24 15.58
CA THR A 120 -2.05 -1.77 16.36
C THR A 120 -1.83 -2.01 17.86
N ALA A 121 -1.32 -3.19 18.26
CA ALA A 121 -0.99 -3.49 19.65
C ALA A 121 0.14 -2.60 20.22
N GLU A 122 1.06 -2.14 19.36
CA GLU A 122 2.10 -1.14 19.70
C GLU A 122 1.56 0.30 19.76
N GLY A 123 0.28 0.54 19.44
CA GLY A 123 -0.31 1.88 19.39
C GLY A 123 0.08 2.70 18.16
N ARG A 124 0.59 2.07 17.10
CA ARG A 124 0.86 2.74 15.82
C ARG A 124 -0.45 3.03 15.09
N LYS A 125 -0.48 4.12 14.33
CA LYS A 125 -1.62 4.49 13.48
C LYS A 125 -1.58 3.73 12.16
N ILE A 126 -2.10 2.50 12.17
CA ILE A 126 -2.18 1.65 10.99
C ILE A 126 -3.63 1.22 10.73
N ILE A 127 -3.99 1.11 9.46
CA ILE A 127 -5.18 0.39 9.01
C ILE A 127 -4.76 -0.53 7.86
N ILE A 128 -5.32 -1.73 7.83
CA ILE A 128 -5.19 -2.62 6.68
C ILE A 128 -6.47 -2.62 5.83
N VAL A 129 -6.29 -2.61 4.51
CA VAL A 129 -7.36 -2.66 3.52
C VAL A 129 -7.23 -3.97 2.74
N ASP A 130 -8.26 -4.81 2.80
CA ASP A 130 -8.31 -6.02 1.99
C ASP A 130 -8.60 -5.69 0.51
N MET A 131 -7.63 -5.98 -0.35
CA MET A 131 -7.70 -5.90 -1.81
C MET A 131 -7.63 -7.26 -2.52
N HIS A 132 -7.44 -8.36 -1.77
CA HIS A 132 -7.48 -9.72 -2.33
C HIS A 132 -8.87 -10.34 -2.24
N GLY A 133 -9.66 -9.93 -1.24
CA GLY A 133 -11.03 -10.41 -1.04
C GLY A 133 -11.99 -10.08 -2.18
N HIS A 134 -13.22 -10.61 -2.08
CA HIS A 134 -14.23 -10.53 -3.14
C HIS A 134 -14.64 -9.11 -3.57
N ASP A 135 -14.47 -8.12 -2.69
CA ASP A 135 -14.74 -6.71 -2.98
C ASP A 135 -13.50 -5.95 -3.48
N GLY A 136 -12.38 -6.64 -3.66
CA GLY A 136 -11.15 -6.12 -4.27
C GLY A 136 -11.20 -6.16 -5.80
N PRO A 137 -10.18 -5.61 -6.50
CA PRO A 137 -10.05 -5.78 -7.94
C PRO A 137 -9.97 -7.27 -8.30
N GLN A 138 -10.81 -7.69 -9.25
CA GLN A 138 -10.88 -9.08 -9.67
C GLN A 138 -9.91 -9.35 -10.82
N ILE A 139 -9.66 -10.63 -11.14
CA ILE A 139 -8.72 -11.02 -12.21
C ILE A 139 -9.06 -10.34 -13.56
N GLY A 140 -10.36 -10.19 -13.87
CA GLY A 140 -10.81 -9.49 -15.08
C GLY A 140 -10.48 -7.99 -15.11
N ASP A 141 -10.15 -7.41 -13.95
CA ASP A 141 -9.73 -6.03 -13.81
C ASP A 141 -8.21 -5.86 -13.96
N LEU A 142 -7.44 -6.92 -14.26
CA LEU A 142 -5.98 -6.86 -14.41
C LEU A 142 -5.55 -6.77 -15.89
N THR A 143 -4.55 -5.94 -16.21
CA THR A 143 -3.99 -5.77 -17.56
C THR A 143 -3.12 -6.93 -18.00
N ASP A 144 -2.31 -7.44 -17.08
CA ASP A 144 -1.23 -8.42 -17.35
C ASP A 144 -1.25 -9.57 -16.34
N GLY A 145 -2.38 -9.75 -15.65
CA GLY A 145 -2.54 -10.75 -14.60
C GLY A 145 -1.91 -10.40 -13.26
N THR A 146 -1.25 -9.23 -13.13
CA THR A 146 -0.68 -8.73 -11.86
C THR A 146 -1.11 -7.29 -11.57
N HIS A 147 -1.13 -6.42 -12.57
CA HIS A 147 -1.43 -5.01 -12.43
C HIS A 147 -2.87 -4.68 -12.85
N PRO A 148 -3.58 -3.77 -12.18
CA PRO A 148 -4.92 -3.35 -12.58
C PRO A 148 -4.99 -2.59 -13.90
N ASN A 149 -6.12 -2.70 -14.58
CA ASN A 149 -6.58 -1.82 -15.65
C ASN A 149 -6.74 -0.39 -15.11
N ASP A 150 -6.43 0.60 -15.96
CA ASP A 150 -6.43 2.04 -15.64
C ASP A 150 -7.75 2.63 -15.04
N PRO A 151 -8.93 1.97 -15.02
CA PRO A 151 -10.07 2.46 -14.23
C PRO A 151 -9.99 2.17 -12.72
N VAL A 152 -9.14 1.22 -12.29
CA VAL A 152 -9.11 0.73 -10.89
C VAL A 152 -8.45 1.71 -9.92
N GLY A 153 -7.77 2.74 -10.42
CA GLY A 153 -7.37 3.89 -9.59
C GLY A 153 -8.53 4.50 -8.80
N LYS A 154 -9.78 4.29 -9.23
CA LYS A 154 -10.99 4.73 -8.51
C LYS A 154 -11.49 3.74 -7.44
N ILE A 155 -11.30 2.43 -7.60
CA ILE A 155 -11.71 1.43 -6.59
C ILE A 155 -10.68 1.39 -5.47
N SER A 156 -9.38 1.42 -5.83
CA SER A 156 -8.31 1.57 -4.85
C SER A 156 -8.42 2.93 -4.16
N ALA A 157 -8.65 4.04 -4.86
CA ALA A 157 -8.92 5.31 -4.21
C ALA A 157 -10.14 5.22 -3.29
N ASN A 158 -11.32 4.76 -3.73
CA ASN A 158 -12.50 4.71 -2.86
C ASN A 158 -12.33 3.83 -1.62
N ARG A 159 -11.60 2.69 -1.70
CA ARG A 159 -11.36 1.82 -0.54
C ARG A 159 -10.28 2.37 0.40
N HIS A 160 -9.22 2.97 -0.16
CA HIS A 160 -8.25 3.71 0.64
C HIS A 160 -8.90 4.93 1.30
N PHE A 161 -9.72 5.69 0.59
CA PHE A 161 -10.52 6.80 1.13
C PHE A 161 -11.53 6.31 2.19
N GLY A 162 -12.17 5.15 2.00
CA GLY A 162 -12.99 4.52 3.04
C GLY A 162 -12.18 4.14 4.30
N GLY A 163 -10.91 3.75 4.12
CA GLY A 163 -9.95 3.55 5.21
C GLY A 163 -9.50 4.87 5.87
N VAL A 164 -9.30 5.95 5.10
CA VAL A 164 -8.98 7.30 5.60
C VAL A 164 -10.09 7.83 6.50
N VAL A 165 -11.36 7.57 6.19
CA VAL A 165 -12.52 8.00 6.99
C VAL A 165 -12.63 7.26 8.33
N ASN A 166 -12.13 6.02 8.43
CA ASN A 166 -12.10 5.26 9.69
C ASN A 166 -10.83 5.49 10.54
N ALA A 167 -9.76 6.07 9.96
CA ALA A 167 -8.47 6.28 10.64
C ALA A 167 -8.36 7.57 11.45
N MET A 168 -9.33 8.47 11.34
CA MET A 168 -9.34 9.71 12.09
C MET A 168 -10.23 9.54 13.33
N PRO A 169 -9.67 9.58 14.55
CA PRO A 169 -10.52 9.66 15.73
C PRO A 169 -11.35 10.93 15.62
N CYS A 170 -12.67 10.79 15.70
CA CYS A 170 -13.58 11.88 16.00
C CYS A 170 -13.08 12.58 17.26
N TYR A 171 -12.46 13.75 17.11
CA TYR A 171 -12.37 14.71 18.18
C TYR A 171 -13.64 15.54 18.14
N ALA A 172 -14.57 15.18 19.02
CA ALA A 172 -15.47 16.16 19.64
C ALA A 172 -14.76 16.77 20.85
#